data_AF-A0A926ESI8-F1
#
_entry.id   AF-A0A926ESI8-F1
#
_cell.length_a   1.000
_cell.length_b   1.000
_cell.length_c   1.000
_cell.angle_alpha   90.00
_cell.angle_beta   90.00
_cell.angle_gamma   90.00
#
_symmetry.space_group_name_H-M   'P 1'
#
loop_
_entity.id
_entity.type
_entity.pdbx_description
1 polymer ?
#
loop_
_entity_poly.entity_id
_entity_poly.type
_entity_poly.pdbx_seq_one_letter_code
_entity_poly.pdbx_strand_id
1 'polypeptide(L)' 'MDRYENLANAIIVQACKDYQEPRYRKEVENFLKSDWFKALTDMDGDRLLKELKKKVEEKKQSKGV' A
#
# COMPACT_ATOMS: atom_id res chain seq x y z
N MET A 1 -9.53 4.66 20.26
CA MET A 1 -9.21 3.90 19.05
C MET A 1 -9.33 2.43 19.36
N ASP A 2 -10.18 1.73 18.63
CA ASP A 2 -10.44 0.30 18.82
C ASP A 2 -9.21 -0.55 18.45
N ARG A 3 -8.97 -1.65 19.17
CA ARG A 3 -7.83 -2.54 18.94
C ARG A 3 -7.75 -3.04 17.48
N TYR A 4 -8.90 -3.18 16.83
CA TYR A 4 -9.02 -3.63 15.44
C TYR A 4 -8.59 -2.57 14.43
N GLU A 5 -8.86 -1.30 14.71
CA GLU A 5 -8.43 -0.18 13.86
C GLU A 5 -6.91 -0.05 13.84
N ASN A 6 -6.26 -0.23 15.00
CA ASN A 6 -4.81 -0.23 15.09
C ASN A 6 -4.18 -1.36 14.28
N LEU A 7 -4.80 -2.55 14.28
CA LEU A 7 -4.35 -3.68 13.49
C LEU A 7 -4.54 -3.43 11.98
N ALA A 8 -5.71 -2.93 11.58
CA ALA A 8 -6.00 -2.54 10.21
C ALA A 8 -4.95 -1.55 9.67
N ASN A 9 -4.71 -0.47 10.43
CA ASN A 9 -3.72 0.54 10.10
C ASN A 9 -2.31 -0.06 9.99
N ALA A 10 -1.92 -0.96 10.90
CA ALA A 10 -0.62 -1.62 10.86
C ALA A 10 -0.43 -2.48 9.59
N ILE A 11 -1.46 -3.24 9.20
CA ILE A 11 -1.45 -4.05 7.96
C ILE A 11 -1.28 -3.15 6.74
N ILE A 12 -2.04 -2.05 6.65
CA ILE A 12 -1.98 -1.11 5.53
C ILE A 12 -0.60 -0.45 5.44
N VAL A 13 -0.06 0.01 6.57
CA VAL A 13 1.29 0.59 6.64
C VAL A 13 2.35 -0.41 6.20
N GLN A 14 2.23 -1.68 6.60
CA GLN A 14 3.17 -2.71 6.19
C GLN A 14 3.07 -2.99 4.67
N ALA A 15 1.86 -3.14 4.13
CA ALA A 15 1.66 -3.31 2.69
C ALA A 15 2.28 -2.17 1.86
N CYS A 16 2.18 -0.93 2.35
CA CYS A 16 2.81 0.24 1.71
C CYS A 16 4.36 0.15 1.71
N LYS A 17 4.96 -0.39 2.78
CA LYS A 17 6.40 -0.63 2.85
C LYS A 17 6.81 -1.76 1.91
N ASP A 18 6.06 -2.85 1.88
CA ASP A 18 6.37 -4.01 1.05
C ASP A 18 6.29 -3.65 -0.45
N TYR A 19 5.44 -2.70 -0.85
CA TYR A 19 5.36 -2.20 -2.22
C TYR A 19 6.68 -1.60 -2.75
N GLN A 20 7.57 -1.16 -1.85
CA GLN A 20 8.88 -0.65 -2.24
C GLN A 20 9.72 -1.73 -2.94
N GLU A 21 9.55 -2.99 -2.54
CA GLU A 21 10.25 -4.13 -3.11
C GLU A 21 9.51 -4.66 -4.35
N PRO A 22 10.17 -4.75 -5.52
CA PRO A 22 9.53 -5.24 -6.74
C PRO A 22 8.88 -6.62 -6.61
N ARG A 23 9.41 -7.48 -5.72
CA ARG A 23 8.91 -8.83 -5.47
C ARG A 23 7.48 -8.85 -4.93
N TYR A 24 7.11 -7.89 -4.08
CA TYR A 24 5.80 -7.88 -3.42
C TYR A 24 4.76 -7.00 -4.12
N ARG A 25 5.13 -6.23 -5.15
CA ARG A 25 4.22 -5.27 -5.81
C ARG A 25 2.92 -5.89 -6.29
N LYS A 26 2.99 -7.07 -6.93
CA LYS A 26 1.80 -7.75 -7.46
C LYS A 26 0.87 -8.20 -6.33
N GLU A 27 1.43 -8.68 -5.23
CA GLU A 27 0.66 -9.11 -4.07
C GLU A 27 0.00 -7.94 -3.36
N VAL A 28 0.75 -6.85 -3.15
CA VAL A 28 0.21 -5.61 -2.58
C VAL A 28 -0.85 -4.99 -3.50
N GLU A 29 -0.67 -5.01 -4.83
CA GLU A 29 -1.69 -4.55 -5.79
C GLU A 29 -2.99 -5.36 -5.70
N ASN A 30 -2.88 -6.68 -5.56
CA ASN A 30 -4.04 -7.54 -5.36
C ASN A 30 -4.71 -7.29 -4.01
N PHE A 31 -3.92 -7.12 -2.94
CA PHE A 31 -4.43 -6.79 -1.61
C PHE A 31 -5.24 -5.49 -1.63
N LEU A 32 -4.68 -4.40 -2.16
CA LEU A 32 -5.34 -3.09 -2.20
C LEU A 32 -6.64 -3.08 -3.02
N LYS A 33 -6.77 -3.98 -4.00
CA LYS A 33 -7.97 -4.12 -4.84
C LYS A 33 -8.97 -5.16 -4.32
N SER A 34 -8.60 -5.90 -3.28
CA SER A 34 -9.42 -6.99 -2.75
C SER A 34 -10.60 -6.46 -1.93
N ASP A 35 -11.65 -7.26 -1.85
CA ASP A 35 -12.77 -6.96 -0.95
C ASP A 35 -12.37 -7.04 0.53
N TRP A 36 -11.30 -7.77 0.85
CA TRP A 36 -10.76 -7.81 2.21
C TRP A 36 -10.19 -6.45 2.64
N PHE A 37 -9.52 -5.73 1.74
CA PHE A 37 -9.06 -4.35 2.03
C PHE A 37 -10.24 -3.41 2.27
N LYS A 38 -11.30 -3.49 1.45
CA LYS A 38 -12.53 -2.70 1.64
C LYS A 38 -13.25 -3.01 2.95
N ALA A 39 -13.16 -4.26 3.42
CA ALA A 39 -13.71 -4.65 4.71
C ALA A 39 -12.85 -4.17 5.90
N LEU A 40 -11.56 -3.90 5.67
CA LEU A 40 -10.60 -3.49 6.68
C LEU A 40 -10.57 -1.97 6.87
N THR A 41 -10.90 -1.20 5.83
CA THR A 41 -10.85 0.27 5.83
C THR A 41 -11.77 0.88 4.77
N ASP A 42 -12.30 2.08 5.03
CA ASP A 42 -13.05 2.89 4.06
C ASP A 42 -12.15 3.64 3.06
N MET A 43 -10.83 3.43 3.11
CA MET A 43 -9.89 4.04 2.17
C MET A 43 -10.07 3.49 0.75
N ASP A 44 -9.82 4.35 -0.24
CA ASP A 44 -9.77 3.96 -1.65
C ASP A 44 -8.41 3.32 -1.99
N GLY A 45 -8.42 2.00 -2.20
CA GLY A 45 -7.24 1.22 -2.51
C GLY A 45 -6.59 1.55 -3.86
N ASP A 46 -7.39 1.94 -4.87
CA ASP A 46 -6.86 2.36 -6.17
C ASP A 46 -6.16 3.72 -6.07
N ARG A 47 -6.73 4.64 -5.29
CA ARG A 47 -6.07 5.92 -4.99
C ARG A 47 -4.75 5.72 -4.25
N LEU A 48 -4.74 4.84 -3.23
CA LEU A 48 -3.51 4.53 -2.49
C LEU A 48 -2.44 3.91 -3.41
N LEU A 49 -2.84 2.98 -4.28
CA LEU A 49 -1.93 2.35 -5.22
C LEU A 49 -1.32 3.36 -6.21
N LYS A 50 -2.11 4.32 -6.69
CA LYS A 50 -1.62 5.38 -7.57
C LYS A 50 -0.52 6.21 -6.91
N GLU A 51 -0.70 6.58 -5.65
CA GLU A 51 0.31 7.31 -4.87
C GLU A 51 1.56 6.47 -4.61
N LEU A 52 1.41 5.16 -4.34
CA LEU A 52 2.53 4.25 -4.15
C LEU A 52 3.39 4.12 -5.42
N LYS A 53 2.75 3.96 -6.59
CA LYS A 53 3.43 3.92 -7.91
C LYS A 53 4.21 5.21 -8.15
N LYS A 54 3.59 6.36 -7.91
CA LYS A 54 4.23 7.68 -8.05
C LYS A 54 5.48 7.79 -7.16
N LYS A 55 5.38 7.45 -5.87
CA LYS A 55 6.50 7.51 -4.92
C LYS A 55 7.68 6.60 -5.31
N VAL A 56 7.38 5.42 -5.87
CA VAL A 56 8.41 4.50 -6.35
C VAL A 56 9.15 5.09 -7.55
N GLU A 57 8.45 5.71 -8.49
CA GLU A 57 9.08 6.35 -9.65
C GLU A 57 9.88 7.60 -9.26
N GLU A 58 9.37 8.42 -8.34
CA GLU A 58 10.12 9.57 -7.80
C GLU A 58 11.42 9.11 -7.11
N LYS A 59 11.37 8.05 -6.30
CA LYS A 59 12.57 7.50 -5.64
C LYS A 59 13.58 6.91 -6.62
N LYS A 60 13.15 6.38 -7.77
CA LYS A 60 14.08 5.94 -8.83
C LYS A 60 14.82 7.12 -9.46
N GLN A 61 14.14 8.24 -9.67
CA GLN A 61 14.75 9.45 -10.23
C GLN A 61 15.76 10.09 -9.26
N SER A 62 15.49 10.09 -7.96
CA SER A 62 16.43 10.64 -6.96
C SER A 62 17.66 9.77 -6.67
N LYS A 63 17.65 8.47 -7.05
CA LYS A 63 18.79 7.56 -6.87
C LYS A 63 19.69 7.43 -8.11
N GLY A 64 19.36 8.15 -9.19
CA GLY A 64 20.06 8.10 -10.48
C GLY A 64 20.98 9.30 -10.77
N VAL A 65 21.37 10.08 -9.75
CA VAL A 65 22.34 11.20 -9.85
C VAL A 65 23.51 10.92 -8.92
#